data_AF-A0A5D2UBC1-F1
#
_entry.id   AF-A0A5D2UBC1-F1
#
_cell.length_a   1.000
_cell.length_b   1.000
_cell.length_c   1.000
_cell.angle_alpha   90.00
_cell.angle_beta   90.00
_cell.angle_gamma   90.00
#
_symmetry.space_group_name_H-M   'P 1'
#
loop_
_entity.id
_entity.type
_entity.pdbx_description
1 polymer ?
#
loop_
_entity_poly.entity_id
_entity_poly.type
_entity_poly.pdbx_seq_one_letter_code
_entity_poly.pdbx_strand_id
1 'polypeptide(L)'
;HSVCQCLKNKKTLYIFRCFSDLFLLGLIQQPISVTDEEITKMVLFPTINEACRVLDEGVVARASDLDVASVLGMSFPSYCGGIMFWADTVGSKHIYLSLKKWSER
;
A
#
# COMPACT_ATOMS: atom_id res chain seq x y z
N HIS A 1 4.52 7.11 10.94
CA HIS A 1 5.98 7.07 10.63
C HIS A 1 6.62 5.69 10.85
N SER A 2 6.07 4.85 11.73
CA SER A 2 6.64 3.54 12.04
C SER A 2 6.52 2.55 10.86
N VAL A 3 5.47 2.68 10.02
CA VAL A 3 5.28 1.82 8.84
C VAL A 3 6.36 1.99 7.80
N CYS A 4 6.65 3.22 7.36
CA CYS A 4 7.71 3.42 6.36
C CYS A 4 9.10 3.09 6.91
N GLN A 5 9.38 3.35 8.19
CA GLN A 5 10.64 2.93 8.80
C GLN A 5 10.78 1.40 8.83
N CYS A 6 9.70 0.67 9.11
CA CYS A 6 9.68 -0.79 9.11
C CYS A 6 9.91 -1.36 7.70
N LEU A 7 9.23 -0.81 6.69
CA LEU A 7 9.33 -1.27 5.31
C LEU A 7 10.71 -0.98 4.70
N LYS A 8 11.30 0.19 5.00
CA LYS A 8 12.68 0.53 4.60
C LYS A 8 13.70 -0.46 5.16
N ASN A 9 13.64 -0.77 6.45
CA ASN A 9 14.60 -1.68 7.10
C ASN A 9 14.53 -3.13 6.60
N LYS A 10 13.42 -3.54 5.98
CA LYS A 10 13.17 -4.93 5.59
C LYS A 10 13.47 -5.24 4.12
N LYS A 11 14.03 -4.29 3.37
CA LYS A 11 14.32 -4.41 1.92
C LYS A 11 13.13 -4.93 1.09
N THR A 12 11.89 -4.58 1.44
CA THR A 12 10.74 -4.77 0.55
C THR A 12 10.74 -3.66 -0.49
N LEU A 13 11.84 -3.53 -1.22
CA LEU A 13 12.04 -2.43 -2.16
C LEU A 13 11.45 -2.83 -3.52
N TYR A 14 10.15 -2.55 -3.62
CA TYR A 14 9.48 -2.06 -4.83
C TYR A 14 9.30 -3.05 -5.99
N ILE A 15 8.49 -4.10 -5.77
CA ILE A 15 7.79 -4.76 -6.88
C ILE A 15 6.44 -4.05 -7.06
N PHE A 16 6.43 -3.01 -7.89
CA PHE A 16 5.23 -2.61 -8.61
C PHE A 16 5.34 -3.17 -10.02
N ARG A 17 5.22 -4.50 -10.11
CA ARG A 17 5.04 -5.21 -11.38
C ARG A 17 3.70 -5.92 -11.47
N CYS A 18 2.77 -5.57 -10.59
CA CYS A 18 1.49 -6.28 -10.52
C CYS A 18 0.34 -5.47 -11.12
N PHE A 19 0.22 -4.16 -10.86
CA PHE A 19 -1.01 -3.45 -11.25
C PHE A 19 -1.08 -3.05 -12.73
N SER A 20 0.03 -2.61 -13.34
CA SER A 20 0.08 -2.30 -14.78
C SER A 20 0.06 -3.58 -15.63
N ASP A 21 0.71 -4.65 -15.16
CA ASP A 21 0.87 -5.88 -15.93
C ASP A 21 -0.37 -6.79 -15.83
N LEU A 22 -1.13 -6.78 -14.72
CA LEU A 22 -2.39 -7.56 -14.61
C LEU A 22 -3.54 -6.96 -15.43
N PHE A 23 -3.67 -5.63 -15.47
CA PHE A 23 -4.79 -5.00 -16.17
C PHE A 23 -4.64 -5.08 -17.70
N LEU A 24 -3.40 -5.09 -18.21
CA LEU A 24 -3.10 -5.15 -19.64
C LEU A 24 -3.03 -6.58 -20.22
N LEU A 25 -2.93 -7.63 -19.39
CA LEU A 25 -2.77 -9.00 -19.90
C LEU A 25 -4.08 -9.79 -20.08
N GLY A 26 -5.24 -9.24 -19.73
CA GLY A 26 -6.54 -9.90 -20.00
C GLY A 26 -6.67 -11.31 -19.37
N LEU A 27 -5.84 -11.64 -18.38
CA LEU A 27 -5.89 -12.91 -17.67
C LEU A 27 -6.85 -12.78 -16.50
N ILE A 28 -8.15 -12.88 -16.81
CA ILE A 28 -9.15 -13.26 -15.81
C ILE A 28 -8.77 -14.68 -15.37
N GLN A 29 -7.94 -14.79 -14.34
CA GLN A 29 -7.82 -16.04 -13.61
C GLN A 29 -9.15 -16.28 -12.88
N GLN A 30 -9.53 -17.55 -12.85
CA GLN A 30 -10.75 -18.14 -12.27
C GLN A 30 -11.33 -17.33 -11.10
N PRO A 31 -12.66 -17.20 -10.96
CA PRO A 31 -13.29 -16.39 -9.92
C PRO A 31 -12.74 -16.79 -8.55
N ILE A 32 -11.91 -15.91 -8.01
CA ILE A 32 -11.28 -16.10 -6.72
C ILE A 32 -12.33 -15.69 -5.69
N SER A 33 -12.68 -16.58 -4.77
CA SER A 33 -13.55 -16.22 -3.64
C SER A 33 -12.73 -15.39 -2.66
N VAL A 34 -12.70 -14.08 -2.89
CA VAL A 34 -11.98 -13.10 -2.06
C VAL A 34 -12.98 -12.40 -1.16
N THR A 35 -12.62 -12.27 0.12
CA THR A 35 -13.40 -11.47 1.07
C THR A 35 -13.23 -9.97 0.82
N ASP A 36 -14.21 -9.14 1.17
CA ASP A 36 -14.13 -7.67 1.00
C ASP A 36 -12.89 -7.07 1.70
N GLU A 37 -12.50 -7.65 2.83
CA GLU A 37 -11.29 -7.26 3.53
C GLU A 37 -10.02 -7.59 2.76
N GLU A 38 -9.96 -8.74 2.10
CA GLU A 38 -8.82 -9.13 1.28
C GLU A 38 -8.71 -8.24 0.05
N ILE A 39 -9.83 -7.90 -0.60
CA ILE A 39 -9.85 -6.93 -1.71
C ILE A 39 -9.27 -5.59 -1.23
N THR A 40 -9.73 -5.11 -0.08
CA THR A 40 -9.25 -3.86 0.52
C THR A 40 -7.74 -3.91 0.79
N LYS A 41 -7.24 -5.02 1.36
CA LYS A 41 -5.80 -5.22 1.63
C LYS A 41 -4.99 -5.27 0.34
N MET A 42 -5.50 -5.92 -0.71
CA MET A 42 -4.83 -6.04 -2.01
C MET A 42 -4.65 -4.68 -2.71
N VAL A 43 -5.58 -3.74 -2.52
CA VAL A 43 -5.48 -2.40 -3.10
C VAL A 43 -4.64 -1.47 -2.21
N LEU A 44 -4.89 -1.46 -0.90
CA LEU A 44 -4.28 -0.47 0.00
C LEU A 44 -2.84 -0.80 0.37
N PHE A 45 -2.47 -2.07 0.56
CA PHE A 45 -1.11 -2.41 1.01
C PHE A 45 -0.03 -2.08 -0.03
N PRO A 46 -0.22 -2.34 -1.35
CA PRO A 46 0.71 -1.87 -2.37
C PRO A 46 0.76 -0.34 -2.46
N THR A 47 -0.37 0.33 -2.27
CA THR A 47 -0.44 1.80 -2.27
C THR A 47 0.38 2.39 -1.12
N ILE A 48 0.31 1.80 0.07
CA ILE A 48 1.14 2.20 1.23
C ILE A 48 2.63 1.94 0.95
N ASN A 49 2.96 0.82 0.31
CA ASN A 49 4.34 0.52 -0.07
C ASN A 49 4.91 1.59 -1.02
N GLU A 50 4.11 2.02 -2.00
CA GLU A 50 4.46 3.08 -2.94
C GLU A 50 4.57 4.44 -2.25
N ALA A 51 3.64 4.77 -1.36
CA ALA A 51 3.70 5.97 -0.53
C ALA A 51 5.01 6.05 0.27
N CYS A 52 5.48 4.92 0.81
CA CYS A 52 6.76 4.85 1.48
C CYS A 52 7.97 4.98 0.54
N ARG A 53 7.84 4.58 -0.74
CA ARG A 53 8.85 4.83 -1.78
C ARG A 53 9.00 6.32 -2.07
N VAL A 54 7.87 6.98 -2.34
CA VAL A 54 7.81 8.41 -2.66
C VAL A 54 8.40 9.26 -1.52
N LEU A 55 8.22 8.83 -0.27
CA LEU A 55 8.87 9.45 0.90
C LEU A 55 10.36 9.16 1.01
N ASP A 56 10.85 8.03 0.49
CA ASP A 56 12.29 7.69 0.50
C ASP A 56 13.04 8.40 -0.61
N GLU A 57 12.43 8.49 -1.80
CA GLU A 57 12.96 9.22 -2.95
C GLU A 57 12.94 10.75 -2.74
N GLY A 58 12.27 11.22 -1.68
CA GLY A 58 12.19 12.64 -1.35
C GLY A 58 11.24 13.44 -2.25
N VAL A 59 10.39 12.75 -3.01
CA VAL A 59 9.32 13.39 -3.83
C VAL A 59 8.30 14.09 -2.93
N VAL A 60 8.06 13.53 -1.75
CA VAL A 60 7.23 14.15 -0.71
C VAL A 60 8.05 14.31 0.58
N ALA A 61 7.96 15.49 1.20
CA ALA A 61 8.74 15.83 2.38
C ALA A 61 8.25 15.13 3.66
N ARG A 62 6.94 14.92 3.80
CA ARG A 62 6.33 14.39 5.03
C ARG A 62 5.20 13.40 4.74
N ALA A 63 5.06 12.39 5.60
CA ALA A 63 3.95 11.43 5.51
C ALA A 63 2.56 12.10 5.64
N SER A 64 2.46 13.20 6.40
CA SER A 64 1.22 13.98 6.52
C SER A 64 0.72 14.53 5.19
N ASP A 65 1.63 14.85 4.27
CA ASP A 65 1.26 15.46 3.00
C ASP A 65 0.62 14.41 2.09
N LEU A 66 1.04 13.15 2.22
CA LEU A 66 0.39 11.99 1.60
C LEU A 66 -0.97 11.69 2.23
N ASP A 67 -1.11 11.84 3.54
CA ASP A 67 -2.42 11.72 4.20
C ASP A 67 -3.41 12.74 3.66
N VAL A 68 -3.02 14.02 3.62
CA VAL A 68 -3.83 15.10 3.06
C VAL A 68 -4.14 14.85 1.57
N ALA A 69 -3.14 14.45 0.78
CA ALA A 69 -3.33 14.13 -0.63
C ALA A 69 -4.28 12.93 -0.83
N SER A 70 -4.25 11.93 0.05
CA SER A 70 -5.16 10.79 -0.01
C SER A 70 -6.60 11.18 0.30
N VAL A 71 -6.81 12.04 1.30
CA VAL A 71 -8.15 12.53 1.67
C VAL A 71 -8.72 13.45 0.59
N LEU A 72 -7.94 14.39 0.08
CA LEU A 72 -8.39 15.38 -0.90
C LEU A 72 -8.41 14.85 -2.33
N GLY A 73 -7.45 14.00 -2.70
CA GLY A 73 -7.26 13.53 -4.07
C GLY A 73 -7.94 12.18 -4.37
N MET A 74 -7.91 11.24 -3.41
CA MET A 74 -8.51 9.90 -3.59
C MET A 74 -9.84 9.74 -2.86
N SER A 75 -10.36 10.81 -2.25
CA SER A 75 -11.55 10.79 -1.40
C SER A 75 -11.44 9.76 -0.26
N PHE A 76 -10.24 9.54 0.26
CA PHE A 76 -10.02 8.62 1.39
C PHE A 76 -10.78 9.15 2.62
N PRO A 77 -11.42 8.29 3.43
CA PRO A 77 -12.24 8.73 4.55
C PRO A 77 -11.43 9.60 5.53
N SER A 78 -11.87 10.86 5.69
CA SER A 78 -11.17 11.84 6.53
C SER A 78 -11.14 11.45 8.02
N TYR A 79 -12.15 10.72 8.50
CA TYR A 79 -12.17 10.21 9.88
C TYR A 79 -11.09 9.14 10.15
N CYS A 80 -10.54 8.52 9.10
CA CYS A 80 -9.40 7.60 9.19
C CYS A 80 -8.05 8.35 9.18
N GLY A 81 -8.03 9.68 9.16
CA GLY A 81 -6.81 10.51 9.17
C GLY A 81 -6.03 10.56 7.86
N GLY A 82 -6.09 9.51 7.04
CA GLY A 82 -5.37 9.38 5.76
C GLY A 82 -4.78 7.98 5.59
N ILE A 83 -4.22 7.70 4.43
CA ILE A 83 -3.72 6.36 4.10
C ILE A 83 -2.52 5.93 4.96
N MET A 84 -1.63 6.86 5.30
CA MET A 84 -0.45 6.60 6.12
C MET A 84 -0.83 6.48 7.60
N PHE A 85 -1.76 7.32 8.06
CA PHE A 85 -2.32 7.18 9.40
C PHE A 85 -3.04 5.84 9.57
N TRP A 86 -3.87 5.45 8.60
CA TRP A 86 -4.54 4.15 8.60
C TRP A 86 -3.53 2.98 8.52
N ALA A 87 -2.44 3.12 7.77
CA ALA A 87 -1.39 2.11 7.75
C ALA A 87 -0.76 1.89 9.15
N ASP A 88 -0.57 2.99 9.89
CA ASP A 88 -0.03 2.93 11.26
C ASP A 88 -1.03 2.23 12.22
N THR A 89 -2.36 2.35 12.01
CA THR A 89 -3.38 1.63 12.83
C THR A 89 -3.49 0.14 12.52
N VAL A 90 -3.33 -0.26 11.25
CA VAL A 90 -3.29 -1.68 10.84
C VAL A 90 -2.01 -2.37 11.34
N GLY A 91 -0.91 -1.61 11.40
CA GLY A 91 0.36 -2.06 11.93
C GLY A 91 1.32 -2.54 10.83
N SER A 92 2.55 -2.02 10.92
CA SER A 92 3.62 -2.22 9.93
C SER A 92 3.99 -3.69 9.70
N LYS A 93 3.96 -4.52 10.75
CA LYS A 93 4.30 -5.94 10.68
C LYS A 93 3.29 -6.72 9.84
N HIS A 94 2.00 -6.42 9.97
CA HIS A 94 0.96 -7.09 9.22
C HIS A 94 1.07 -6.76 7.72
N ILE A 95 1.22 -5.49 7.39
CA ILE A 95 1.40 -5.00 6.02
C ILE A 95 2.63 -5.66 5.37
N TYR A 96 3.78 -5.68 6.06
CA TYR A 96 4.99 -6.32 5.56
C TYR A 96 4.81 -7.82 5.27
N LEU A 97 4.18 -8.56 6.18
CA LEU A 97 3.97 -10.00 6.01
C LEU A 97 3.06 -10.31 4.82
N SER A 98 2.00 -9.52 4.64
CA SER A 98 1.10 -9.66 3.49
C SER A 98 1.81 -9.35 2.17
N LEU A 99 2.56 -8.25 2.11
CA LEU A 99 3.36 -7.90 0.93
C LEU A 99 4.40 -8.97 0.60
N LYS A 100 5.11 -9.48 1.62
CA LYS A 100 6.08 -10.57 1.44
C LYS A 100 5.43 -11.84 0.88
N LYS A 101 4.28 -12.23 1.44
CA LYS A 101 3.51 -13.40 0.96
C LYS A 101 3.12 -13.26 -0.52
N TRP A 102 2.77 -12.05 -0.96
CA TRP A 102 2.42 -11.81 -2.37
C TRP A 102 3.63 -11.68 -3.29
N SER A 103 4.79 -11.26 -2.77
CA SER A 103 6.03 -11.23 -3.54
C SER A 103 6.62 -12.62 -3.81
N GLU A 104 6.26 -13.62 -2.99
CA GLU A 104 6.75 -14.99 -3.10
C GLU A 104 5.81 -15.91 -3.91
N ARG A 105 4.66 -15.38 -4.38
CA ARG A 105 3.75 -16.05 -5.32
C ARG A 105 4.06 -15.66 -6.74
#